data_AF-A0A6N9B5W5-F1
#
_entry.id   AF-A0A6N9B5W5-F1
#
_cell.length_a   1.000
_cell.length_b   1.000
_cell.length_c   1.000
_cell.angle_alpha   90.00
_cell.angle_beta   90.00
_cell.angle_gamma   90.00
#
_symmetry.space_group_name_H-M   'P 1'
#
loop_
_entity.id
_entity.type
_entity.pdbx_description
1 polymer ?
#
loop_
_entity_poly.entity_id
_entity_poly.type
_entity_poly.pdbx_seq_one_letter_code
_entity_poly.pdbx_strand_id
1 'polypeptide(L)'
;MILRQISVVNTLPGFVFYLISWIGYQMAQQDFAWHKKYNLKPLINVSGTMTNLGASIASTPIVNATAEAMSNFVSIHEAQALASTAIEQATGAEAGFLTASASAGISLSIAACMTGVNPSRVEALPNDPGPCNEIVIQAGHLCGYGA
;
A
#
# COMPACT_ATOMS: atom_id res chain seq x y z
N MET A 1 9.36 -15.98 7.60
CA MET A 1 10.15 -14.82 8.09
C MET A 1 9.59 -14.19 9.37
N ILE A 2 8.29 -14.31 9.66
CA ILE A 2 7.61 -13.72 10.84
C ILE A 2 8.09 -14.31 12.19
N LEU A 3 8.36 -15.62 12.27
CA LEU A 3 8.84 -16.26 13.51
C LEU A 3 10.27 -15.86 13.91
N ARG A 4 11.07 -15.31 12.99
CA ARG A 4 12.44 -14.89 13.26
C ARG A 4 12.54 -13.53 13.97
N GLN A 5 11.59 -12.60 13.78
CA GLN A 5 11.65 -11.32 14.48
C GLN A 5 11.20 -11.42 15.95
N ILE A 6 10.22 -12.26 16.27
CA ILE A 6 9.79 -12.47 17.66
C ILE A 6 10.87 -13.20 18.48
N SER A 7 11.64 -14.09 17.84
CA SER A 7 12.66 -14.89 18.53
C SER A 7 13.88 -14.07 18.99
N VAL A 8 14.17 -12.92 18.39
CA VAL A 8 15.33 -12.07 18.75
C VAL A 8 15.08 -11.25 20.02
N VAL A 9 13.81 -11.01 20.40
CA VAL A 9 13.45 -10.13 21.54
C VAL A 9 13.17 -10.91 22.83
N ASN A 10 13.12 -12.24 22.76
CA ASN A 10 12.78 -13.11 23.89
C ASN A 10 13.93 -13.36 24.89
N THR A 11 15.08 -12.71 24.71
CA THR A 11 16.31 -12.94 25.50
C THR A 11 16.50 -11.99 26.69
N LEU A 12 15.63 -10.99 26.87
CA LEU A 12 15.69 -10.07 28.02
C LEU A 12 14.66 -10.47 29.10
N PRO A 13 15.10 -10.80 30.34
CA PRO A 13 14.19 -11.07 31.45
C PRO A 13 13.28 -9.84 31.69
N GLY A 14 11.97 -10.03 31.60
CA GLY A 14 10.96 -8.98 31.81
C GLY A 14 10.28 -8.44 30.54
N PHE A 15 10.84 -8.68 29.34
CA PHE A 15 10.27 -8.18 28.08
C PHE A 15 8.83 -8.64 27.83
N VAL A 16 8.53 -9.91 28.12
CA VAL A 16 7.17 -10.47 27.99
C VAL A 16 6.18 -9.75 28.91
N PHE A 17 6.59 -9.40 30.13
CA PHE A 17 5.73 -8.70 31.09
C PHE A 17 5.46 -7.25 30.65
N TYR A 18 6.49 -6.56 30.14
CA TYR A 18 6.34 -5.23 29.57
C TYR A 18 5.48 -5.22 28.31
N LEU A 19 5.65 -6.21 27.42
CA LEU A 19 4.85 -6.33 26.21
C LEU A 19 3.37 -6.58 26.53
N ILE A 20 3.07 -7.50 27.45
CA ILE A 20 1.68 -7.77 27.88
C ILE A 20 1.07 -6.52 28.52
N SER A 21 1.82 -5.82 29.39
CA SER A 21 1.38 -4.57 30.00
C SER A 21 1.13 -3.47 28.96
N TRP A 22 2.03 -3.32 27.98
CA TRP A 22 1.90 -2.35 26.89
C TRP A 22 0.72 -2.67 25.97
N ILE A 23 0.51 -3.93 25.60
CA ILE A 23 -0.68 -4.36 24.84
C ILE A 23 -1.95 -4.07 25.66
N GLY A 24 -1.95 -4.38 26.96
CA GLY A 24 -3.06 -4.05 27.85
C GLY A 24 -3.35 -2.55 27.93
N TYR A 25 -2.31 -1.72 27.92
CA TYR A 25 -2.45 -0.26 27.85
C TYR A 25 -3.02 0.21 26.51
N GLN A 26 -2.56 -0.35 25.38
CA GLN A 26 -3.11 -0.05 24.06
C GLN A 26 -4.59 -0.48 23.94
N MET A 27 -4.95 -1.64 24.50
CA MET A 27 -6.34 -2.10 24.61
C MET A 27 -7.22 -1.13 25.37
N ALA A 28 -6.70 -0.54 26.45
CA ALA A 28 -7.45 0.42 27.28
C ALA A 28 -7.62 1.80 26.60
N GLN A 29 -6.75 2.14 25.64
CA GLN A 29 -6.76 3.42 24.92
C GLN A 29 -7.64 3.38 23.65
N GLN A 30 -7.86 2.21 23.04
CA GLN A 30 -8.64 2.10 21.81
C GLN A 30 -10.15 2.06 22.07
N ASP A 31 -10.88 2.95 21.38
CA ASP A 31 -12.34 2.91 21.35
C ASP A 31 -12.84 1.87 20.33
N PHE A 32 -13.47 0.81 20.83
CA PHE A 32 -14.08 -0.23 20.02
C PHE A 32 -15.58 -0.01 19.75
N ALA A 33 -16.15 1.15 20.07
CA ALA A 33 -17.55 1.47 19.81
C ALA A 33 -17.92 1.32 18.32
N TRP A 34 -17.05 1.74 17.41
CA TRP A 34 -17.24 1.57 15.97
C TRP A 34 -17.35 0.09 15.56
N HIS A 35 -16.45 -0.77 16.08
CA HIS A 35 -16.48 -2.21 15.82
C HIS A 35 -17.78 -2.83 16.33
N LYS A 36 -18.19 -2.48 17.55
CA LYS A 36 -19.45 -2.94 18.16
C LYS A 36 -20.67 -2.51 17.35
N LYS A 37 -20.69 -1.27 16.85
CA LYS A 37 -21.78 -0.73 16.01
C LYS A 37 -21.98 -1.56 14.74
N TYR A 38 -20.91 -2.03 14.12
CA TYR A 38 -20.96 -2.82 12.88
C TYR A 38 -20.85 -4.34 13.11
N ASN A 39 -20.95 -4.81 14.36
CA ASN A 39 -20.81 -6.22 14.73
C ASN A 39 -19.49 -6.85 14.25
N LEU A 40 -18.40 -6.08 14.28
CA LEU A 40 -17.06 -6.50 13.93
C LEU A 40 -16.26 -6.85 15.19
N LYS A 41 -15.34 -7.81 15.07
CA LYS A 41 -14.44 -8.18 16.17
C LYS A 41 -13.36 -7.10 16.35
N PRO A 42 -13.15 -6.59 17.58
CA PRO A 42 -11.99 -5.77 17.92
C PRO A 42 -10.68 -6.48 17.57
N LEU A 43 -9.74 -5.74 16.97
CA LEU A 43 -8.45 -6.27 16.55
C LEU A 43 -7.32 -5.31 16.95
N ILE A 44 -6.24 -5.88 17.49
CA ILE A 44 -4.98 -5.17 17.71
C ILE A 44 -3.91 -5.84 16.85
N ASN A 45 -3.35 -5.06 15.93
CA ASN A 45 -2.34 -5.54 15.02
C ASN A 45 -0.94 -5.21 15.53
N VAL A 46 -0.22 -6.24 15.96
CA VAL A 46 1.21 -6.18 16.35
C VAL A 46 2.12 -6.88 15.32
N SER A 47 1.58 -7.25 14.16
CA SER A 47 2.28 -8.01 13.11
C SER A 47 2.72 -7.14 11.92
N GLY A 48 2.63 -5.81 12.02
CA GLY A 48 2.98 -4.87 10.95
C GLY A 48 1.85 -4.69 9.93
N THR A 49 2.16 -4.44 8.66
CA THR A 49 1.19 -4.07 7.61
C THR A 49 0.55 -5.29 6.95
N MET A 50 -0.32 -5.99 7.69
CA MET A 50 -0.96 -7.22 7.22
C MET A 50 -2.10 -6.94 6.25
N THR A 51 -2.00 -7.44 5.02
CA THR A 51 -3.01 -7.29 3.96
C THR A 51 -4.40 -7.75 4.40
N ASN A 52 -4.50 -8.91 5.06
CA ASN A 52 -5.77 -9.44 5.57
C ASN A 52 -6.42 -8.58 6.66
N LEU A 53 -5.68 -7.66 7.27
CA LEU A 53 -6.17 -6.74 8.30
C LEU A 53 -6.40 -5.31 7.75
N GLY A 54 -6.37 -5.13 6.43
CA GLY A 54 -6.51 -3.81 5.80
C GLY A 54 -5.21 -3.01 5.72
N ALA A 55 -4.05 -3.68 5.83
CA ALA A 55 -2.72 -3.09 5.76
C ALA A 55 -2.45 -2.03 6.85
N SER A 56 -2.30 -0.76 6.47
CA SER A 56 -1.97 0.35 7.37
C SER A 56 -3.23 1.16 7.71
N ILE A 57 -3.35 1.60 8.96
CA ILE A 57 -4.36 2.58 9.35
C ILE A 57 -3.89 3.99 9.00
N ALA A 58 -4.80 4.84 8.54
CA ALA A 58 -4.51 6.26 8.26
C ALA A 58 -4.45 7.05 9.58
N SER A 59 -3.52 8.01 9.66
CA SER A 59 -3.45 8.96 10.78
C SER A 59 -4.54 10.04 10.66
N THR A 60 -4.90 10.69 11.77
CA THR A 60 -5.93 11.74 11.79
C THR A 60 -5.73 12.83 10.74
N PRO A 61 -4.50 13.36 10.51
CA PRO A 61 -4.28 14.35 9.45
C PRO A 61 -4.64 13.82 8.06
N ILE A 62 -4.32 12.55 7.76
CA ILE A 62 -4.61 11.92 6.46
C ILE A 62 -6.12 11.72 6.29
N VAL A 63 -6.80 11.25 7.33
CA VAL A 63 -8.26 11.05 7.30
C VAL A 63 -8.97 12.38 7.02
N ASN A 64 -8.56 13.46 7.69
CA ASN A 64 -9.15 14.78 7.50
C ASN A 64 -8.91 15.32 6.08
N ALA A 65 -7.66 15.25 5.59
CA ALA A 65 -7.32 15.71 4.24
C ALA A 65 -8.06 14.90 3.15
N THR A 66 -8.21 13.58 3.36
CA THR A 66 -8.97 12.73 2.44
C THR A 66 -10.44 13.13 2.40
N ALA A 67 -11.07 13.34 3.57
CA ALA A 67 -12.46 13.76 3.65
C ALA A 67 -12.70 15.13 2.99
N GLU A 68 -11.76 16.07 3.17
CA GLU A 68 -11.79 17.38 2.50
C GLU A 68 -11.72 17.24 0.97
N ALA A 69 -10.78 16.43 0.46
CA ALA A 69 -10.62 16.21 -0.97
C ALA A 69 -11.87 15.58 -1.62
N MET A 70 -12.55 14.66 -0.93
CA MET A 70 -13.72 13.95 -1.46
C MET A 70 -14.93 14.84 -1.77
N SER A 71 -14.98 16.07 -1.24
CA SER A 71 -16.09 17.01 -1.47
C SER A 71 -15.85 17.96 -2.65
N ASN A 72 -14.77 17.77 -3.40
CA ASN A 72 -14.33 18.68 -4.46
C ASN A 72 -14.12 17.93 -5.79
N PHE A 73 -14.46 18.59 -6.90
CA PHE A 73 -14.00 18.15 -8.21
C PHE A 73 -12.59 18.69 -8.47
N VAL A 74 -11.73 17.84 -9.02
CA VAL A 74 -10.36 18.22 -9.39
C VAL A 74 -10.05 17.73 -10.80
N SER A 75 -9.16 18.43 -11.49
CA SER A 75 -8.54 17.90 -12.71
C SER A 75 -7.60 16.76 -12.32
N ILE A 76 -7.87 15.55 -12.80
CA ILE A 76 -7.03 14.38 -12.51
C ILE A 76 -5.63 14.56 -13.07
N HIS A 77 -5.48 15.26 -14.20
CA HIS A 77 -4.18 15.58 -14.78
C HIS A 77 -3.35 16.50 -13.89
N GLU A 78 -3.97 17.54 -13.29
CA GLU A 78 -3.27 18.43 -12.36
C GLU A 78 -2.93 17.72 -11.05
N ALA A 79 -3.85 16.92 -10.51
CA ALA A 79 -3.60 16.11 -9.32
C ALA A 79 -2.43 15.14 -9.55
N GLN A 80 -2.34 14.53 -10.72
CA GLN A 80 -1.23 13.64 -11.09
C GLN A 80 0.10 14.39 -11.23
N ALA A 81 0.10 15.60 -11.78
CA ALA A 81 1.30 16.43 -11.85
C ALA A 81 1.82 16.78 -10.44
N LEU A 82 0.93 17.15 -9.52
CA LEU A 82 1.29 17.39 -8.11
C LEU A 82 1.83 16.13 -7.44
N ALA A 83 1.21 14.97 -7.71
CA ALA A 83 1.69 13.68 -7.20
C ALA A 83 3.10 13.34 -7.74
N SER A 84 3.38 13.62 -9.01
CA SER A 84 4.73 13.44 -9.59
C SER A 84 5.77 14.24 -8.81
N THR A 85 5.51 15.53 -8.57
CA THR A 85 6.42 16.40 -7.80
C THR A 85 6.66 15.88 -6.39
N ALA A 86 5.62 15.38 -5.70
CA ALA A 86 5.78 14.79 -4.38
C ALA A 86 6.66 13.51 -4.40
N ILE A 87 6.49 12.67 -5.43
CA ILE A 87 7.29 11.45 -5.62
C ILE A 87 8.74 11.79 -5.95
N GLU A 88 8.97 12.77 -6.84
CA GLU A 88 10.31 13.28 -7.19
C GLU A 88 11.06 13.74 -5.94
N GLN A 89 10.40 14.56 -5.09
CA GLN A 89 10.99 15.03 -3.83
C GLN A 89 11.29 13.90 -2.85
N ALA A 90 10.42 12.89 -2.77
CA ALA A 90 10.58 11.78 -1.83
C ALA A 90 11.62 10.74 -2.26
N THR A 91 11.84 10.58 -3.58
CA THR A 91 12.63 9.47 -4.13
C THR A 91 13.89 9.91 -4.88
N GLY A 92 13.97 11.16 -5.32
CA GLY A 92 15.02 11.66 -6.21
C GLY A 92 14.88 11.17 -7.66
N ALA A 93 13.76 10.55 -8.04
CA ALA A 93 13.47 10.17 -9.42
C ALA A 93 13.24 11.39 -10.32
N GLU A 94 13.42 11.21 -11.63
CA GLU A 94 13.17 12.26 -12.63
C GLU A 94 11.68 12.61 -12.79
N ALA A 95 10.80 11.66 -12.49
CA ALA A 95 9.34 11.81 -12.49
C ALA A 95 8.69 10.70 -11.64
N GLY A 96 7.43 10.90 -11.26
CA GLY A 96 6.62 9.92 -10.55
C GLY A 96 5.21 9.79 -11.12
N PHE A 97 4.65 8.58 -11.05
CA PHE A 97 3.28 8.33 -11.49
C PHE A 97 2.50 7.58 -10.40
N LEU A 98 1.50 8.25 -9.83
CA LEU A 98 0.59 7.64 -8.86
C LEU A 98 -0.39 6.72 -9.59
N THR A 99 -0.56 5.51 -9.07
CA THR A 99 -1.50 4.51 -9.59
C THR A 99 -2.41 4.02 -8.47
N ALA A 100 -3.48 3.31 -8.81
CA ALA A 100 -4.44 2.79 -7.83
C ALA A 100 -3.82 1.79 -6.84
N SER A 101 -2.79 1.06 -7.25
CA SER A 101 -2.12 0.05 -6.43
C SER A 101 -0.76 -0.34 -7.01
N ALA A 102 0.05 -1.08 -6.24
CA ALA A 102 1.30 -1.64 -6.74
C ALA A 102 1.10 -2.56 -7.95
N SER A 103 0.01 -3.34 -8.00
CA SER A 103 -0.32 -4.21 -9.13
C SER A 103 -0.64 -3.41 -10.39
N ALA A 104 -1.40 -2.31 -10.26
CA ALA A 104 -1.65 -1.40 -11.37
C ALA A 104 -0.36 -0.73 -11.85
N GLY A 105 0.52 -0.32 -10.92
CA GLY A 105 1.85 0.19 -11.23
C GLY A 105 2.68 -0.79 -12.07
N ILE A 106 2.80 -2.04 -11.62
CA ILE A 106 3.52 -3.10 -12.36
C ILE A 106 2.92 -3.26 -13.77
N SER A 107 1.60 -3.38 -13.86
CA SER A 107 0.90 -3.58 -15.14
C SER A 107 1.13 -2.42 -16.11
N LEU A 108 1.04 -1.17 -15.63
CA LEU A 108 1.27 0.04 -16.43
C LEU A 108 2.74 0.19 -16.84
N SER A 109 3.68 -0.12 -15.94
CA SER A 109 5.12 -0.10 -16.27
C SER A 109 5.44 -1.11 -17.37
N ILE A 110 4.89 -2.32 -17.28
CA ILE A 110 5.03 -3.35 -18.31
C ILE A 110 4.46 -2.86 -19.64
N ALA A 111 3.21 -2.37 -19.64
CA ALA A 111 2.57 -1.86 -20.85
C ALA A 111 3.40 -0.74 -21.49
N ALA A 112 3.90 0.21 -20.69
CA ALA A 112 4.76 1.29 -21.17
C ALA A 112 6.07 0.78 -21.80
N CYS A 113 6.71 -0.24 -21.21
CA CYS A 113 7.88 -0.88 -21.82
C CYS A 113 7.56 -1.60 -23.14
N MET A 114 6.36 -2.19 -23.26
CA MET A 114 5.93 -2.91 -24.47
C MET A 114 5.53 -1.97 -25.61
N THR A 115 4.90 -0.84 -25.32
CA THR A 115 4.31 0.06 -26.32
C THR A 115 5.17 1.28 -26.61
N GLY A 116 6.03 1.68 -25.67
CA GLY A 116 6.68 2.98 -25.67
C GLY A 116 5.63 4.10 -25.72
N VAL A 117 5.93 5.15 -26.50
CA VAL A 117 5.05 6.32 -26.68
C VAL A 117 4.07 6.19 -27.85
N ASN A 118 3.90 5.00 -28.44
CA ASN A 118 3.04 4.80 -29.61
C ASN A 118 1.56 4.57 -29.20
N PRO A 119 0.64 5.51 -29.47
CA PRO A 119 -0.75 5.39 -29.01
C PRO A 119 -1.49 4.20 -29.62
N SER A 120 -1.24 3.90 -30.91
CA SER A 120 -1.88 2.77 -31.58
C SER A 120 -1.51 1.42 -30.94
N ARG A 121 -0.28 1.30 -30.41
CA ARG A 121 0.14 0.11 -29.66
C ARG A 121 -0.47 0.06 -28.26
N VAL A 122 -0.68 1.20 -27.61
CA VAL A 122 -1.37 1.27 -26.31
C VAL A 122 -2.81 0.80 -26.46
N GLU A 123 -3.54 1.30 -27.45
CA GLU A 123 -4.93 0.92 -27.73
C GLU A 123 -5.09 -0.55 -28.17
N ALA A 124 -4.03 -1.16 -28.70
CA ALA A 124 -4.04 -2.56 -29.11
C ALA A 124 -3.97 -3.53 -27.91
N LEU A 125 -3.51 -3.08 -26.74
CA LEU A 125 -3.45 -3.91 -25.54
C LEU A 125 -4.85 -4.17 -24.96
N PRO A 126 -5.10 -5.36 -24.39
CA PRO A 126 -4.19 -6.51 -24.27
C PRO A 126 -4.27 -7.46 -25.49
N ASN A 127 -5.07 -7.16 -26.50
CA ASN A 127 -5.43 -8.10 -27.58
C ASN A 127 -4.28 -8.35 -28.56
N ASP A 128 -3.44 -7.34 -28.84
CA ASP A 128 -2.22 -7.48 -29.64
C ASP A 128 -1.03 -6.88 -28.88
N PRO A 129 -0.34 -7.69 -28.04
CA PRO A 129 0.81 -7.24 -27.25
C PRO A 129 2.08 -7.04 -28.09
N GLY A 130 2.07 -7.42 -29.36
CA GLY A 130 3.25 -7.40 -30.22
C GLY A 130 4.34 -8.39 -29.77
N PRO A 131 5.55 -8.28 -30.34
CA PRO A 131 6.61 -9.28 -30.20
C PRO A 131 7.36 -9.23 -28.86
N CYS A 132 7.21 -8.17 -28.07
CA CYS A 132 7.89 -7.99 -26.78
C CYS A 132 6.94 -8.31 -25.62
N ASN A 133 6.38 -9.52 -25.59
CA ASN A 133 5.32 -9.91 -24.65
C ASN A 133 5.79 -10.83 -23.52
N GLU A 134 7.10 -10.91 -23.29
CA GLU A 134 7.70 -11.70 -22.22
C GLU A 134 8.47 -10.81 -21.24
N ILE A 135 8.37 -11.13 -19.95
CA ILE A 135 8.96 -10.33 -18.85
C ILE A 135 9.68 -11.27 -17.89
N VAL A 136 10.90 -10.91 -17.55
CA VAL A 136 11.65 -11.60 -16.50
C VAL A 136 11.17 -11.11 -15.14
N ILE A 137 10.70 -12.04 -14.31
CA ILE A 137 10.29 -11.77 -12.94
C ILE A 137 11.23 -12.46 -11.97
N GLN A 138 11.66 -11.74 -10.95
CA GLN A 138 12.39 -12.34 -9.85
C GLN A 138 11.47 -13.28 -9.06
N ALA A 139 11.92 -14.49 -8.77
CA ALA A 139 11.07 -15.52 -8.13
C ALA A 139 10.44 -15.08 -6.80
N GLY A 140 11.08 -14.20 -6.03
CA GLY A 140 10.53 -13.63 -4.80
C GLY A 140 9.33 -12.69 -5.00
N HIS A 141 9.12 -12.20 -6.22
CA HIS A 141 8.01 -11.34 -6.60
C HIS A 141 6.86 -12.11 -7.26
N LEU A 142 6.94 -13.44 -7.35
CA LEU A 142 5.83 -14.32 -7.72
C LEU A 142 4.85 -14.46 -6.55
N CYS A 143 4.29 -13.33 -6.11
CA CYS A 143 3.28 -13.27 -5.07
C CYS A 143 2.02 -12.54 -5.57
N GLY A 144 0.88 -12.85 -4.96
CA GLY A 144 -0.36 -12.16 -5.28
C GLY A 144 -0.32 -10.75 -4.71
N TYR A 145 -0.16 -9.74 -5.58
CA TYR A 145 -0.23 -8.33 -5.19
C TYR A 145 -1.67 -7.81 -5.03
N GLY A 146 -2.68 -8.65 -5.30
CA GLY A 146 -4.09 -8.28 -5.28
C GLY A 146 -4.45 -7.46 -6.52
N ALA A 147 -4.94 -8.17 -7.55
CA ALA A 147 -5.63 -7.61 -8.70
C ALA A 147 -6.85 -8.49 -9.00
#